data_AF-A0A4Y2L4L0-F1
#
_entry.id   AF-A0A4Y2L4L0-F1
#
_cell.length_a   1.000
_cell.length_b   1.000
_cell.length_c   1.000
_cell.angle_alpha   90.00
_cell.angle_beta   90.00
_cell.angle_gamma   90.00
#
_symmetry.space_group_name_H-M   'P 1'
#
loop_
_entity.id
_entity.type
_entity.pdbx_description
1 polymer ?
#
loop_
_entity_poly.entity_id
_entity_poly.type
_entity_poly.pdbx_seq_one_letter_code
_entity_poly.pdbx_strand_id
1 'polypeptide(L)'
;MCSRTSAAQDKEVFPFLIDYVPEFAIRKCKEELNESPERKERTLHELRSLLHENENTSGLQFHEDFLIQFLRRNKYRIPDTFQHFQNFVVLNKKESYLFKSILDHYFETISSKYMVLLPKRCPDGCAIVIFEVGKICLVSFLLSKFLSAV
;
A
#
# COMPACT_ATOMS: atom_id res chain seq x y z
N MET A 1 19.93 2.76 -29.98
CA MET A 1 20.22 4.09 -29.41
C MET A 1 19.36 4.29 -28.18
N CYS A 2 19.91 4.00 -27.00
CA CYS A 2 19.31 4.35 -25.71
C CYS A 2 20.39 5.15 -24.98
N SER A 3 20.31 6.47 -25.09
CA SER A 3 21.29 7.38 -24.52
C SER A 3 20.56 8.42 -23.69
N ARG A 4 20.29 8.06 -22.43
CA ARG A 4 20.27 9.01 -21.31
C ARG A 4 20.87 8.32 -20.09
N THR A 5 22.19 8.32 -20.04
CA THR A 5 22.94 8.41 -18.80
C THR A 5 22.50 9.71 -18.12
N SER A 6 21.46 9.66 -17.26
CA SER A 6 21.22 10.76 -16.33
C SER A 6 22.16 10.57 -15.16
N ALA A 7 22.97 11.59 -14.92
CA ALA A 7 23.95 11.68 -13.86
C ALA A 7 23.44 11.07 -12.55
N ALA A 8 24.30 10.26 -11.91
CA ALA A 8 24.15 9.91 -10.52
C ALA A 8 24.27 11.20 -9.69
N GLN A 9 23.17 11.94 -9.57
CA GLN A 9 22.97 12.75 -8.39
C GLN A 9 22.99 11.79 -7.21
N ASP A 10 23.74 12.13 -6.17
CA ASP A 10 23.67 11.49 -4.86
C ASP A 10 22.23 11.64 -4.34
N LYS A 11 21.34 10.78 -4.82
CA LYS A 11 19.96 10.76 -4.37
C LYS A 11 20.00 10.18 -2.97
N GLU A 12 19.63 11.01 -2.00
CA GLU A 12 19.49 10.63 -0.61
C GLU A 12 18.70 9.32 -0.53
N VAL A 13 19.37 8.26 -0.05
CA VAL A 13 18.77 6.93 -0.01
C VAL A 13 18.05 6.78 1.32
N PHE A 14 16.72 6.84 1.29
CA PHE A 14 15.91 6.80 2.50
C PHE A 14 15.90 5.41 3.15
N PRO A 15 15.88 5.35 4.50
CA PRO A 15 15.63 4.09 5.21
C PRO A 15 14.22 3.56 4.91
N PHE A 16 14.03 2.25 5.15
CA PHE A 16 12.72 1.63 4.97
C PHE A 16 11.66 2.26 5.88
N LEU A 17 11.95 2.42 7.17
CA LEU A 17 11.09 3.15 8.09
C LEU A 17 11.47 4.63 8.06
N ILE A 18 10.50 5.49 7.72
CA ILE A 18 10.63 6.95 7.79
C ILE A 18 9.47 7.43 8.67
N ASP A 19 9.75 8.31 9.62
CA ASP A 19 8.81 8.91 10.57
C ASP A 19 8.30 10.29 10.14
N TYR A 20 8.72 10.76 8.96
CA TYR A 20 8.29 12.00 8.34
C TYR A 20 7.96 11.80 6.85
N VAL A 21 7.29 12.77 6.24
CA VAL A 21 7.03 12.79 4.78
C VAL A 21 8.09 13.67 4.11
N PRO A 22 8.96 13.12 3.24
CA PRO A 22 10.01 13.90 2.58
C PRO A 22 9.45 15.02 1.69
N GLU A 23 10.18 16.14 1.58
CA GLU A 23 9.75 17.32 0.81
C GLU A 23 9.46 17.01 -0.67
N PHE A 24 10.25 16.13 -1.29
CA PHE A 24 10.02 15.74 -2.69
C PHE A 24 8.66 15.05 -2.87
N ALA A 25 8.20 14.28 -1.87
CA ALA A 25 6.92 13.59 -1.92
C ALA A 25 5.76 14.58 -1.76
N ILE A 26 5.91 15.59 -0.89
CA ILE A 26 4.96 16.70 -0.74
C ILE A 26 4.82 17.45 -2.06
N ARG A 27 5.95 17.82 -2.67
CA ARG A 27 5.99 18.51 -3.96
C ARG A 27 5.32 17.69 -5.06
N LYS A 28 5.63 16.40 -5.14
CA LYS A 28 5.00 15.47 -6.09
C LYS A 28 3.48 15.40 -5.92
N CYS A 29 2.97 15.36 -4.68
CA CYS A 29 1.53 15.38 -4.42
C CYS A 29 0.89 16.69 -4.91
N LYS A 30 1.53 17.84 -4.67
CA LYS A 30 1.08 19.14 -5.16
C LYS A 30 1.03 19.16 -6.69
N GLU A 31 2.10 18.73 -7.36
CA GLU A 31 2.25 18.80 -8.82
C GLU A 31 1.38 17.77 -9.57
N GLU A 32 1.37 16.51 -9.11
CA GLU A 32 0.68 15.42 -9.84
C GLU A 32 -0.80 15.28 -9.45
N LEU A 33 -1.16 15.65 -8.22
CA LEU A 33 -2.51 15.47 -7.69
C LEU A 33 -3.27 16.79 -7.54
N ASN A 34 -2.62 17.94 -7.73
CA ASN A 34 -3.14 19.26 -7.35
C ASN A 34 -3.65 19.24 -5.89
N GLU A 35 -2.86 18.65 -5.00
CA GLU A 35 -3.15 18.58 -3.56
C GLU A 35 -2.90 19.94 -2.91
N SER A 36 -3.93 20.46 -2.22
CA SER A 36 -3.85 21.64 -1.34
C SER A 36 -4.52 21.31 -0.01
N PRO A 37 -4.21 22.04 1.09
CA PRO A 37 -4.86 21.82 2.38
C PRO A 37 -6.40 21.89 2.29
N GLU A 38 -6.92 22.87 1.55
CA GLU A 38 -8.36 23.11 1.40
C GLU A 38 -9.02 21.98 0.59
N ARG A 39 -8.37 21.54 -0.50
CA ARG A 39 -8.88 20.43 -1.31
C ARG A 39 -8.87 19.14 -0.50
N LYS A 40 -7.79 18.88 0.25
CA LYS A 40 -7.64 17.71 1.10
C LYS A 40 -8.77 17.66 2.14
N GLU A 41 -8.99 18.75 2.87
CA GLU A 41 -10.04 18.85 3.89
C GLU A 41 -11.44 18.63 3.30
N ARG A 42 -11.75 19.35 2.21
CA ARG A 42 -13.06 19.26 1.55
C ARG A 42 -13.37 17.84 1.06
N THR A 43 -12.41 17.22 0.39
CA THR A 43 -12.60 15.87 -0.19
C THR A 43 -12.61 14.78 0.86
N LEU A 44 -11.84 14.95 1.95
CA LEU A 44 -11.91 14.07 3.11
C LEU A 44 -13.29 14.13 3.77
N HIS A 45 -13.83 15.33 3.99
CA HIS A 45 -15.16 15.52 4.53
C HIS A 45 -16.22 14.86 3.63
N GLU A 46 -16.18 15.13 2.32
CA GLU A 46 -17.09 14.53 1.34
C GLU A 46 -17.04 13.00 1.35
N LEU A 47 -15.83 12.41 1.35
CA LEU A 47 -15.67 10.97 1.43
C LEU A 47 -16.24 10.41 2.74
N ARG A 48 -16.02 11.07 3.88
CA ARG A 48 -16.58 10.64 5.18
C ARG A 48 -18.12 10.65 5.16
N SER A 49 -18.74 11.69 4.61
CA SER A 49 -20.19 11.75 4.44
C SER A 49 -20.72 10.57 3.63
N LEU A 50 -20.14 10.30 2.47
CA LEU A 50 -20.54 9.18 1.61
C LEU A 50 -20.39 7.82 2.31
N LEU A 51 -19.30 7.62 3.06
CA LEU A 51 -19.08 6.39 3.82
C LEU A 51 -20.06 6.23 4.97
N HIS A 52 -20.48 7.33 5.60
CA HIS A 52 -21.47 7.29 6.69
C HIS A 52 -22.87 6.94 6.16
N GLU A 53 -23.26 7.50 5.02
CA GLU A 53 -24.56 7.28 4.37
C GLU A 53 -24.70 5.88 3.75
N ASN A 54 -23.60 5.21 3.44
CA ASN A 54 -23.63 3.89 2.82
C ASN A 54 -23.73 2.76 3.84
N GLU A 55 -24.77 1.93 3.72
CA GLU A 55 -25.04 0.81 4.64
C GLU A 55 -23.86 -0.16 4.84
N ASN A 56 -23.04 -0.40 3.80
CA ASN A 56 -21.93 -1.35 3.89
C ASN A 56 -20.73 -0.81 4.68
N THR A 57 -20.60 0.51 4.77
CA THR A 57 -19.49 1.20 5.43
C THR A 57 -19.93 1.99 6.67
N SER A 58 -21.25 2.14 6.87
CA SER A 58 -21.82 2.83 8.01
C SER A 58 -21.38 2.16 9.32
N GLY A 59 -21.07 2.98 10.33
CA GLY A 59 -20.53 2.54 11.62
C GLY A 59 -19.04 2.17 11.63
N LEU A 60 -18.36 2.11 10.48
CA LEU A 60 -16.91 1.92 10.43
C LEU A 60 -16.19 3.26 10.63
N GLN A 61 -15.21 3.29 11.54
CA GLN A 61 -14.37 4.46 11.77
C GLN A 61 -12.97 4.23 11.22
N PHE A 62 -12.49 5.20 10.44
CA PHE A 62 -11.16 5.16 9.83
C PHE A 62 -10.38 6.42 10.15
N HIS A 63 -9.09 6.23 10.43
CA HIS A 63 -8.13 7.32 10.58
C HIS A 63 -8.04 8.14 9.30
N GLU A 64 -7.83 9.44 9.45
CA GLU A 64 -7.69 10.36 8.33
C GLU A 64 -6.56 9.93 7.36
N ASP A 65 -5.38 9.61 7.89
CA ASP A 65 -4.22 9.19 7.10
C ASP A 65 -4.49 7.95 6.25
N PHE A 66 -5.40 7.08 6.71
CA PHE A 66 -5.83 5.93 5.95
C PHE A 66 -6.72 6.34 4.77
N LEU A 67 -7.72 7.20 5.00
CA LEU A 67 -8.61 7.70 3.94
C LEU A 67 -7.87 8.53 2.89
N ILE A 68 -6.89 9.34 3.31
CA ILE A 68 -6.05 10.13 2.40
C ILE A 68 -5.28 9.24 1.44
N GLN A 69 -4.85 8.05 1.83
CA GLN A 69 -4.16 7.14 0.92
C GLN A 69 -5.06 6.73 -0.26
N PHE A 70 -6.36 6.49 -0.01
CA PHE A 70 -7.32 6.20 -1.08
C PHE A 70 -7.59 7.43 -1.95
N LEU A 71 -7.71 8.61 -1.33
CA LEU A 71 -7.87 9.87 -2.07
C LEU A 71 -6.67 10.11 -2.99
N ARG A 72 -5.43 10.03 -2.47
CA ARG A 72 -4.20 10.19 -3.26
C ARG A 72 -4.10 9.17 -4.38
N ARG A 73 -4.39 7.90 -4.11
CA ARG A 73 -4.38 6.82 -5.12
C ARG A 73 -5.31 7.12 -6.29
N ASN A 74 -6.48 7.70 -6.01
CA ASN A 74 -7.50 8.04 -7.00
C ASN A 74 -7.44 9.52 -7.43
N LYS A 75 -6.32 10.22 -7.17
CA LYS A 75 -6.11 11.63 -7.54
C LYS A 75 -7.24 12.57 -7.06
N TYR A 76 -7.78 12.30 -5.88
CA TYR A 76 -8.89 13.02 -5.27
C TYR A 76 -10.19 13.01 -6.09
N ARG A 77 -10.40 11.98 -6.93
CA ARG A 77 -11.68 11.73 -7.60
C ARG A 77 -12.59 10.97 -6.64
N ILE A 78 -13.61 11.65 -6.11
CA ILE A 78 -14.48 11.10 -5.07
C ILE A 78 -15.22 9.83 -5.49
N PRO A 79 -15.85 9.73 -6.68
CA PRO A 79 -16.56 8.52 -7.08
C PRO A 79 -15.64 7.29 -7.15
N ASP A 80 -14.46 7.45 -7.76
CA ASP A 80 -13.46 6.38 -7.87
C ASP A 80 -12.92 5.99 -6.49
N THR A 81 -12.71 6.99 -5.61
CA THR A 81 -12.26 6.76 -4.24
C THR A 81 -13.27 5.96 -3.44
N PHE A 82 -14.54 6.35 -3.50
CA PHE A 82 -15.62 5.69 -2.80
C PHE A 82 -15.79 4.24 -3.27
N GLN A 83 -15.82 4.00 -4.58
CA GLN A 83 -15.90 2.64 -5.13
C GLN A 83 -14.70 1.78 -4.72
N HIS A 84 -13.48 2.33 -4.79
CA HIS A 84 -12.27 1.62 -4.35
C HIS A 84 -12.36 1.28 -2.85
N PHE A 85 -12.84 2.20 -2.03
CA PHE A 85 -13.01 1.97 -0.60
C PHE A 85 -14.04 0.87 -0.29
N GLN A 86 -15.19 0.88 -0.99
CA GLN A 86 -16.19 -0.19 -0.85
C GLN A 86 -15.61 -1.55 -1.21
N ASN A 87 -14.83 -1.64 -2.29
CA ASN A 87 -14.15 -2.88 -2.68
C ASN A 87 -13.19 -3.36 -1.58
N PHE A 88 -12.44 -2.44 -0.95
CA PHE A 88 -11.60 -2.75 0.19
C PHE A 88 -12.40 -3.32 1.37
N VAL A 89 -13.53 -2.71 1.72
CA VAL A 89 -14.40 -3.20 2.82
C VAL A 89 -14.98 -4.57 2.51
N VAL A 90 -15.44 -4.80 1.27
CA VAL A 90 -15.93 -6.11 0.83
C VAL A 90 -14.84 -7.16 0.92
N LEU A 91 -13.62 -6.86 0.44
CA LEU A 91 -12.48 -7.77 0.53
C LEU A 91 -12.12 -8.10 1.98
N ASN A 92 -12.11 -7.11 2.87
CA ASN A 92 -11.83 -7.33 4.30
C ASN A 92 -12.89 -8.19 4.98
N LYS A 93 -14.17 -7.99 4.66
CA LYS A 93 -15.27 -8.81 5.21
C LYS A 93 -15.18 -10.24 4.69
N LYS A 94 -14.96 -10.42 3.38
CA LYS A 94 -14.95 -11.73 2.71
C LYS A 94 -13.71 -12.55 3.07
N GLU A 95 -12.54 -11.93 3.00
CA GLU A 95 -11.24 -12.60 3.18
C GLU A 95 -10.59 -12.17 4.49
N SER A 96 -11.38 -12.05 5.57
CA SER A 96 -10.91 -11.52 6.86
C SER A 96 -9.70 -12.26 7.42
N TYR A 97 -9.52 -13.55 7.09
CA TYR A 97 -8.36 -14.34 7.49
C TYR A 97 -7.04 -13.81 6.92
N LEU A 98 -7.04 -13.13 5.77
CA LEU A 98 -5.84 -12.51 5.18
C LEU A 98 -5.34 -11.31 6.00
N PHE A 99 -6.22 -10.69 6.78
CA PHE A 99 -5.94 -9.50 7.58
C PHE A 99 -5.81 -9.81 9.08
N LYS A 100 -5.89 -11.08 9.47
CA LYS A 100 -5.56 -11.52 10.83
C LYS A 100 -4.05 -11.49 11.01
N SER A 101 -3.62 -11.26 12.25
CA SER A 101 -2.21 -11.32 12.61
C SER A 101 -1.63 -12.67 12.18
N ILE A 102 -0.50 -12.62 11.49
CA ILE A 102 0.27 -13.80 11.10
C ILE A 102 1.08 -14.21 12.32
N LEU A 103 0.97 -15.48 12.72
CA LEU A 103 1.72 -16.02 13.85
C LEU A 103 3.24 -16.01 13.55
N ASP A 104 4.05 -15.73 14.56
CA ASP A 104 5.49 -15.50 14.38
C ASP A 104 6.23 -16.65 13.68
N HIS A 105 5.79 -17.90 13.91
CA HIS A 105 6.39 -19.09 13.28
C HIS A 105 6.28 -19.10 11.75
N TYR A 106 5.36 -18.34 11.15
CA TYR A 106 5.27 -18.22 9.70
C TYR A 106 6.42 -17.38 9.09
N PHE A 107 7.10 -16.55 9.89
CA PHE A 107 8.29 -15.83 9.42
C PHE A 107 9.51 -16.76 9.30
N GLU A 108 9.50 -17.90 9.98
CA GLU A 108 10.56 -18.92 9.89
C GLU A 108 10.36 -19.89 8.72
N THR A 109 9.16 -19.91 8.11
CA THR A 109 8.85 -20.79 6.97
C THR A 109 9.72 -20.49 5.77
N ILE A 110 10.04 -21.49 4.96
CA ILE A 110 10.79 -21.36 3.69
C ILE A 110 10.17 -20.28 2.77
N SER A 111 8.84 -20.07 2.85
CA SER A 111 8.14 -19.03 2.10
C SER A 111 8.64 -17.61 2.36
N SER A 112 9.15 -17.31 3.56
CA SER A 112 9.75 -16.00 3.88
C SER A 112 11.09 -15.76 3.19
N LYS A 113 11.74 -16.83 2.66
CA LYS A 113 13.03 -16.74 1.95
C LYS A 113 12.90 -16.31 0.50
N TYR A 114 11.69 -16.29 -0.06
CA TYR A 114 11.45 -15.92 -1.47
C TYR A 114 11.07 -14.46 -1.67
N MET A 115 10.66 -13.77 -0.60
CA MET A 115 10.27 -12.36 -0.63
C MET A 115 11.09 -11.61 0.41
N VAL A 116 11.95 -10.70 -0.04
CA VAL A 116 12.79 -9.90 0.85
C VAL A 116 12.43 -8.42 0.69
N LEU A 117 12.15 -7.78 1.82
CA LEU A 117 11.98 -6.33 1.89
C LEU A 117 13.34 -5.68 2.14
N LEU A 118 13.78 -4.78 1.26
CA LEU A 118 15.07 -4.13 1.44
C LEU A 118 15.02 -3.06 2.54
N PRO A 119 16.11 -2.87 3.29
CA PRO A 119 16.19 -1.88 4.37
C PRO A 119 16.23 -0.43 3.87
N LYS A 120 16.35 -0.24 2.55
CA LYS A 120 16.44 1.05 1.88
C LYS A 120 15.34 1.17 0.84
N ARG A 121 14.80 2.38 0.70
CA ARG A 121 13.83 2.72 -0.35
C ARG A 121 14.54 3.05 -1.65
N CYS A 122 13.79 3.00 -2.73
CA CYS A 122 14.27 3.57 -3.98
C CYS A 122 14.35 5.10 -3.86
N PRO A 123 15.08 5.77 -4.77
CA PRO A 123 15.19 7.23 -4.73
C PRO A 123 13.86 8.00 -4.87
N ASP A 124 12.81 7.35 -5.39
CA ASP A 124 11.46 7.93 -5.49
C ASP A 124 10.62 7.68 -4.22
N GLY A 125 11.22 7.11 -3.16
CA GLY A 125 10.59 6.83 -1.87
C GLY A 125 9.82 5.52 -1.76
N CYS A 126 9.75 4.70 -2.82
CA CYS A 126 9.06 3.42 -2.77
C CYS A 126 9.85 2.37 -2.00
N ALA A 127 9.16 1.52 -1.24
CA ALA A 127 9.75 0.32 -0.67
C ALA A 127 10.15 -0.65 -1.80
N ILE A 128 11.29 -1.32 -1.64
CA ILE A 128 11.78 -2.30 -2.61
C ILE A 128 11.51 -3.70 -2.04
N VAL A 129 10.74 -4.49 -2.77
CA VAL A 129 10.48 -5.91 -2.48
C VAL A 129 11.10 -6.75 -3.58
N ILE A 130 11.98 -7.68 -3.21
CA ILE A 130 12.59 -8.63 -4.13
C ILE A 130 11.85 -9.96 -4.02
N PHE A 131 11.42 -10.48 -5.17
CA PHE A 131 10.84 -11.82 -5.29
C PHE A 131 11.79 -12.73 -6.07
N GLU A 132 12.33 -13.76 -5.40
CA GLU A 132 13.21 -14.74 -6.03
C GLU A 132 12.40 -15.93 -6.58
N VAL A 133 11.66 -15.68 -7.66
CA VAL A 133 10.74 -16.67 -8.26
C VAL A 133 11.44 -17.96 -8.68
N GLY A 134 12.71 -17.89 -9.12
CA GLY A 134 13.49 -19.07 -9.52
C GLY A 134 13.79 -20.06 -8.39
N LYS A 135 13.66 -19.64 -7.12
CA LYS A 135 13.80 -20.52 -5.96
C LYS A 135 12.46 -21.08 -5.48
N ILE A 136 11.34 -20.60 -6.02
CA ILE A 136 10.00 -21.08 -5.69
C ILE A 136 9.78 -22.43 -6.38
N CYS A 137 9.96 -23.52 -5.65
CA CYS A 137 9.55 -24.84 -6.11
C CYS A 137 8.05 -25.01 -5.88
N LEU A 138 7.24 -24.85 -6.94
CA LEU A 138 5.77 -24.96 -6.89
C LEU A 138 5.29 -26.28 -6.27
N VAL A 139 6.05 -27.37 -6.46
CA VAL A 139 5.76 -28.68 -5.87
C VAL A 139 5.87 -28.64 -4.34
N SER A 140 6.93 -28.03 -3.80
CA SER A 140 7.11 -27.86 -2.35
C SER A 140 6.07 -26.91 -1.73
N PHE A 141 5.64 -25.89 -2.47
CA PHE A 141 4.67 -24.91 -2.02
C PHE A 141 3.24 -25.49 -1.98
N LEU A 142 2.89 -26.38 -2.91
CA LEU A 142 1.61 -27.09 -2.90
C LEU A 142 1.57 -28.16 -1.80
N LEU A 143 2.67 -28.91 -1.61
CA LEU A 143 2.78 -29.92 -0.55
C LEU A 143 2.70 -29.32 0.85
N SER A 144 3.32 -28.15 1.10
CA SER A 144 3.22 -27.50 2.41
C SER A 144 1.80 -27.06 2.73
N LYS A 145 1.05 -26.53 1.75
CA LYS A 145 -0.37 -26.20 1.92
C LYS A 145 -1.24 -27.44 2.14
N PHE A 146 -0.95 -28.55 1.47
CA PHE A 146 -1.70 -29.81 1.61
C PHE A 146 -1.48 -30.46 2.99
N LEU A 147 -0.24 -30.46 3.49
CA LEU A 147 0.13 -31.00 4.81
C LEU A 147 -0.31 -30.12 5.98
N SER A 148 -0.54 -28.82 5.76
CA SER A 148 -1.05 -27.91 6.80
C SER A 148 -2.59 -27.97 6.95
N ALA A 149 -3.27 -28.69 6.06
CA ALA A 149 -4.73 -28.80 5.99
C ALA A 149 -5.27 -30.19 6.38
N VAL A 150 -4.38 -31.11 6.78
CA VAL A 150 -4.68 -32.45 7.32
C VAL A 150 -4.19 -32.50 8.76
#